data_AF-A0A090N000-F1
#
_entry.id   AF-A0A090N000-F1
#
_cell.length_a   1.000
_cell.length_b   1.000
_cell.length_c   1.000
_cell.angle_alpha   90.00
_cell.angle_beta   90.00
_cell.angle_gamma   90.00
#
_symmetry.space_group_name_H-M   'P 1'
#
loop_
_entity.id
_entity.type
_entity.pdbx_description
1 polymer ?
#
loop_
_entity_poly.entity_id
_entity_poly.type
_entity_poly.pdbx_seq_one_letter_code
_entity_poly.pdbx_strand_id
1 'polypeptide(L)'
;MSSNASIHTLSNDSVSLSEIIKSMQSNENLYRFFRKQGIHKTYSKHISQFGLKLSNKDDVINSKILCYGFGDKIYTMDKIMEILSNVSKECLENVYYIVLDIKDDTRMIIESSRVYLAQKYAYFIEFLYKKCPNASRLWLTNRYNFPGNDDFLIYILEKLKTDKVIEIKPIFLEDILNYSTKYDFVNQNFLFGLPNLKIFTVEIFTDELPSYFSDCITPMEKLINCLCKKKNITLDMYVEGNNKSIYVASQILSYANLINFNVNIKQSSGWIEYFQNVNYTITNEFFKIINNLTTVSLFIHIMDDFKIIKSLFTLLENLRSISLHIDKDIIKSIYKQSNNMECCFSQIKKCFNYKSTIKNLAEFRLHLLCLSSDVNFSENDKLDILNNAFLEGIFSIIPNTLTTLYLISINGNKLNIFKHFSKQFPFLSTISFLLCVKIPENAIITIQSLRKVIIHGELKINIPKCVETVVFCYFDEDFCDGIDKKSKNKSNKYYFNLMNTTFNNSIRNINNDEIYYIAFLKDIFKWKDILYLADDYFY
;
A
#
# COMPACT_ATOMS: atom_id res chain seq x y z
N MET A 1 -43.03 -21.57 -9.27
CA MET A 1 -43.03 -20.24 -9.90
C MET A 1 -42.47 -19.11 -9.01
N SER A 2 -42.08 -19.36 -7.75
CA SER A 2 -41.46 -18.38 -6.85
C SER A 2 -39.94 -18.17 -7.04
N SER A 3 -39.25 -19.03 -7.80
CA SER A 3 -37.78 -18.99 -7.96
C SER A 3 -37.27 -17.96 -8.97
N ASN A 4 -38.05 -17.59 -9.98
CA ASN A 4 -37.61 -16.64 -11.01
C ASN A 4 -37.67 -15.18 -10.53
N ALA A 5 -38.65 -14.85 -9.67
CA ALA A 5 -38.78 -13.51 -9.08
C ALA A 5 -37.61 -13.17 -8.13
N SER A 6 -37.09 -14.16 -7.39
CA SER A 6 -35.90 -13.99 -6.54
C SER A 6 -34.59 -13.87 -7.33
N ILE A 7 -34.51 -14.48 -8.52
CA ILE A 7 -33.32 -14.41 -9.37
C ILE A 7 -33.19 -13.03 -10.03
N HIS A 8 -34.29 -12.51 -10.60
CA HIS A 8 -34.30 -11.19 -11.24
C HIS A 8 -34.05 -10.04 -10.27
N THR A 9 -34.49 -10.17 -9.01
CA THR A 9 -34.22 -9.18 -7.96
C THR A 9 -32.75 -9.20 -7.53
N LEU A 10 -32.11 -10.37 -7.43
CA LEU A 10 -30.69 -10.50 -7.08
C LEU A 10 -29.72 -10.11 -8.20
N SER A 11 -30.17 -10.10 -9.46
CA SER A 11 -29.38 -9.58 -10.60
C SER A 11 -29.42 -8.05 -10.73
N ASN A 12 -30.16 -7.35 -9.86
CA ASN A 12 -30.20 -5.88 -9.85
C ASN A 12 -28.87 -5.33 -9.33
N ASP A 13 -28.34 -4.27 -9.97
CA ASP A 13 -27.12 -3.58 -9.56
C ASP A 13 -27.20 -3.06 -8.12
N SER A 14 -28.41 -2.76 -7.62
CA SER A 14 -28.67 -2.28 -6.26
C SER A 14 -28.55 -3.34 -5.14
N VAL A 15 -28.30 -4.62 -5.45
CA VAL A 15 -28.10 -5.66 -4.43
C VAL A 15 -26.62 -5.77 -4.08
N SER A 16 -26.28 -5.76 -2.80
CA SER A 16 -24.89 -5.89 -2.36
C SER A 16 -24.24 -7.21 -2.83
N LEU A 17 -22.96 -7.18 -3.21
CA LEU A 17 -22.23 -8.41 -3.59
C LEU A 17 -22.21 -9.39 -2.42
N SER A 18 -22.07 -8.89 -1.19
CA SER A 18 -22.09 -9.73 0.00
C SER A 18 -23.39 -10.53 0.14
N GLU A 19 -24.54 -9.93 -0.18
CA GLU A 19 -25.84 -10.62 -0.13
C GLU A 19 -26.02 -11.61 -1.29
N ILE A 20 -25.56 -11.27 -2.50
CA ILE A 20 -25.56 -12.21 -3.63
C ILE A 20 -24.74 -13.44 -3.29
N ILE A 21 -23.53 -13.25 -2.76
CA ILE A 21 -22.64 -14.35 -2.35
C ILE A 21 -23.27 -15.23 -1.27
N LYS A 22 -23.84 -14.64 -0.22
CA LYS A 22 -24.56 -15.40 0.83
C LYS A 22 -25.75 -16.18 0.27
N SER A 23 -26.46 -15.60 -0.68
CA SER A 23 -27.60 -16.25 -1.33
C SER A 23 -27.15 -17.43 -2.22
N MET A 24 -26.03 -17.29 -2.93
CA MET A 24 -25.42 -18.38 -3.69
C MET A 24 -24.96 -19.53 -2.79
N GLN A 25 -24.35 -19.22 -1.63
CA GLN A 25 -23.91 -20.23 -0.67
C GLN A 25 -25.06 -21.02 -0.04
N SER A 26 -26.23 -20.39 0.10
CA SER A 26 -27.41 -21.00 0.72
C SER A 26 -28.36 -21.64 -0.29
N ASN A 27 -28.17 -21.44 -1.61
CA ASN A 27 -29.08 -21.92 -2.64
C ASN A 27 -28.35 -22.36 -3.92
N GLU A 28 -28.32 -23.68 -4.14
CA GLU A 28 -27.68 -24.31 -5.29
C GLU A 28 -28.24 -23.86 -6.65
N ASN A 29 -29.54 -23.54 -6.74
CA ASN A 29 -30.14 -23.05 -7.97
C ASN A 29 -29.63 -21.63 -8.31
N LEU A 30 -29.49 -20.77 -7.30
CA LEU A 30 -28.88 -19.44 -7.47
C LEU A 30 -27.40 -19.56 -7.84
N TYR A 31 -26.67 -20.46 -7.18
CA TYR A 31 -25.28 -20.74 -7.52
C TYR A 31 -25.11 -21.15 -8.99
N ARG A 32 -25.90 -22.13 -9.47
CA ARG A 32 -25.87 -22.57 -10.87
C ARG A 32 -26.24 -21.46 -11.84
N PHE A 33 -27.23 -20.64 -11.51
CA PHE A 33 -27.64 -19.51 -12.32
C PHE A 33 -26.50 -18.50 -12.51
N PHE A 34 -25.93 -18.00 -11.41
CA PHE A 34 -24.87 -16.99 -11.45
C PHE A 34 -23.55 -17.55 -11.98
N ARG A 35 -23.26 -18.85 -11.80
CA ARG A 35 -22.10 -19.50 -12.43
C ARG A 35 -22.18 -19.50 -13.96
N LYS A 36 -23.39 -19.67 -14.52
CA LYS A 36 -23.62 -19.69 -15.97
C LYS A 36 -23.68 -18.28 -16.58
N GLN A 37 -24.41 -17.37 -15.93
CA GLN A 37 -24.63 -16.01 -16.45
C GLN A 37 -23.50 -15.05 -16.12
N GLY A 38 -22.76 -15.31 -15.03
CA GLY A 38 -21.82 -14.35 -14.48
C GLY A 38 -22.49 -13.28 -13.63
N ILE A 39 -21.66 -12.55 -12.87
CA ILE A 39 -22.07 -11.38 -12.10
C ILE A 39 -21.32 -10.17 -12.65
N HIS A 40 -22.08 -9.17 -13.07
CA HIS A 40 -21.57 -7.90 -13.57
C HIS A 40 -22.07 -6.80 -12.66
N LYS A 41 -21.16 -6.12 -11.94
CA LYS A 41 -21.49 -5.07 -10.99
C LYS A 41 -20.76 -3.77 -11.31
N THR A 42 -21.46 -2.67 -11.08
CA THR A 42 -20.89 -1.33 -11.15
C THR A 42 -21.15 -0.61 -9.84
N TYR A 43 -20.08 -0.07 -9.26
CA TYR A 43 -20.10 0.74 -8.06
C TYR A 43 -19.77 2.17 -8.40
N SER A 44 -20.42 3.11 -7.71
CA SER A 44 -19.96 4.49 -7.68
C SER A 44 -18.74 4.60 -6.76
N LYS A 45 -17.76 5.42 -7.15
CA LYS A 45 -16.64 5.74 -6.26
C LYS A 45 -17.17 6.55 -5.07
N HIS A 46 -16.90 6.08 -3.87
CA HIS A 46 -17.17 6.82 -2.64
C HIS A 46 -15.88 7.13 -1.90
N ILE A 47 -15.91 8.24 -1.16
CA ILE A 47 -14.76 8.80 -0.46
C ILE A 47 -14.57 8.09 0.87
N SER A 48 -13.37 7.57 1.09
CA SER A 48 -12.88 7.01 2.35
C SER A 48 -11.97 7.97 3.12
N GLN A 49 -11.61 9.09 2.50
CA GLN A 49 -10.66 10.07 3.03
C GLN A 49 -11.31 11.42 3.25
N PHE A 50 -11.24 11.92 4.49
CA PHE A 50 -11.84 13.21 4.85
C PHE A 50 -10.79 14.11 5.50
N GLY A 51 -10.69 15.35 5.02
CA GLY A 51 -10.02 16.40 5.78
C GLY A 51 -10.99 16.98 6.80
N LEU A 52 -10.60 17.15 8.06
CA LEU A 52 -11.44 17.70 9.12
C LEU A 52 -10.87 19.02 9.65
N LYS A 53 -11.72 20.03 9.82
CA LYS A 53 -11.34 21.34 10.35
C LYS A 53 -12.47 21.96 11.18
N LEU A 54 -12.14 22.65 12.26
CA LEU A 54 -13.09 23.49 12.98
C LEU A 54 -13.49 24.73 12.14
N SER A 55 -14.78 25.05 12.15
CA SER A 55 -15.30 26.29 11.57
C SER A 55 -14.85 27.55 12.34
N ASN A 56 -14.75 27.44 13.66
CA ASN A 56 -14.16 28.42 14.57
C ASN A 56 -13.23 27.70 15.56
N LYS A 57 -11.95 28.09 15.63
CA LYS A 57 -10.98 27.48 16.55
C LYS A 57 -11.04 28.06 17.96
N ASP A 58 -11.53 29.30 18.10
CA ASP A 58 -11.61 30.00 19.38
C ASP A 58 -12.80 29.50 20.24
N ASP A 59 -13.77 28.85 19.61
CA ASP A 59 -14.94 28.26 20.27
C ASP A 59 -15.15 26.80 19.84
N VAL A 60 -14.26 25.91 20.27
CA VAL A 60 -14.29 24.48 19.93
C VAL A 60 -15.64 23.81 20.27
N ILE A 61 -16.28 24.25 21.35
CA ILE A 61 -17.51 23.63 21.87
C ILE A 61 -18.66 23.85 20.88
N ASN A 62 -18.88 25.11 20.49
CA ASN A 62 -19.99 25.48 19.60
C ASN A 62 -19.62 25.41 18.11
N SER A 63 -18.34 25.23 17.79
CA SER A 63 -17.87 25.12 16.42
C SER A 63 -18.37 23.86 15.73
N LYS A 64 -18.77 24.04 14.47
CA LYS A 64 -19.06 22.95 13.54
C LYS A 64 -17.75 22.38 13.02
N ILE A 65 -17.75 21.07 12.76
CA ILE A 65 -16.65 20.40 12.08
C ILE A 65 -16.95 20.43 10.59
N LEU A 66 -16.01 20.97 9.81
CA LEU A 66 -16.01 21.04 8.37
C LEU A 66 -15.24 19.84 7.80
N CYS A 67 -15.82 19.20 6.79
CA CYS A 67 -15.30 18.05 6.08
C CYS A 67 -14.92 18.45 4.66
N TYR A 68 -13.68 18.13 4.28
CA TYR A 68 -13.09 18.27 2.96
C TYR A 68 -12.95 16.88 2.31
N GLY A 69 -12.89 16.83 0.97
CA GLY A 69 -12.71 15.58 0.22
C GLY A 69 -13.69 15.39 -0.94
N PHE A 70 -14.66 16.31 -1.11
CA PHE A 70 -15.69 16.26 -2.16
C PHE A 70 -15.38 17.24 -3.30
N GLY A 71 -14.16 17.19 -3.85
CA GLY A 71 -13.63 18.25 -4.71
C GLY A 71 -13.54 19.57 -3.95
N ASP A 72 -13.98 20.67 -4.58
CA ASP A 72 -13.95 22.02 -3.99
C ASP A 72 -15.05 22.26 -2.93
N LYS A 73 -15.95 21.29 -2.72
CA LYS A 73 -17.08 21.44 -1.80
C LYS A 73 -16.67 21.11 -0.37
N ILE A 74 -17.09 21.99 0.54
CA ILE A 74 -16.91 21.84 1.99
C ILE A 74 -18.29 21.63 2.61
N TYR A 75 -18.42 20.58 3.42
CA TYR A 75 -19.66 20.25 4.11
C TYR A 75 -19.43 20.21 5.62
N THR A 76 -20.50 20.36 6.41
CA THR A 76 -20.42 20.04 7.84
C THR A 76 -20.43 18.54 8.04
N MET A 77 -19.81 18.06 9.12
CA MET A 77 -19.81 16.65 9.52
C MET A 77 -21.22 16.05 9.54
N ASP A 78 -22.19 16.75 10.14
CA ASP A 78 -23.60 16.30 10.16
C ASP A 78 -24.19 16.15 8.75
N LYS A 79 -23.79 17.01 7.81
CA LYS A 79 -24.28 16.95 6.43
C LYS A 79 -23.68 15.77 5.69
N ILE A 80 -22.41 15.45 5.94
CA ILE A 80 -21.78 14.23 5.41
C ILE A 80 -22.45 12.99 5.99
N MET A 81 -22.75 12.98 7.29
CA MET A 81 -23.48 11.87 7.92
C MET A 81 -24.87 11.69 7.31
N GLU A 82 -25.59 12.78 7.02
CA GLU A 82 -26.87 12.74 6.31
C GLU A 82 -26.72 12.16 4.90
N ILE A 83 -25.76 12.68 4.12
CA ILE A 83 -25.49 12.21 2.74
C ILE A 83 -25.19 10.70 2.75
N LEU A 84 -24.23 10.26 3.57
CA LEU A 84 -23.83 8.84 3.67
C LEU A 84 -24.93 7.96 4.26
N SER A 85 -25.88 8.53 4.99
CA SER A 85 -27.04 7.77 5.46
C SER A 85 -28.02 7.42 4.36
N ASN A 86 -28.07 8.24 3.31
CA ASN A 86 -28.90 8.05 2.13
C ASN A 86 -28.18 7.29 1.00
N VAL A 87 -26.86 7.08 1.11
CA VAL A 87 -26.11 6.22 0.19
C VAL A 87 -26.46 4.77 0.47
N SER A 88 -26.75 4.03 -0.60
CA SER A 88 -27.07 2.62 -0.50
C SER A 88 -25.84 1.79 -0.13
N LYS A 89 -26.06 0.71 0.63
CA LYS A 89 -24.98 -0.04 1.29
C LYS A 89 -24.01 -0.67 0.29
N GLU A 90 -24.53 -1.14 -0.84
CA GLU A 90 -23.77 -1.73 -1.94
C GLU A 90 -22.69 -0.79 -2.46
N CYS A 91 -22.93 0.52 -2.46
CA CYS A 91 -21.97 1.51 -2.93
C CYS A 91 -20.79 1.72 -1.97
N LEU A 92 -20.91 1.31 -0.70
CA LEU A 92 -19.86 1.44 0.31
C LEU A 92 -19.09 0.13 0.54
N GLU A 93 -19.43 -0.95 -0.17
CA GLU A 93 -18.75 -2.24 -0.04
C GLU A 93 -17.31 -2.22 -0.59
N ASN A 94 -17.00 -1.27 -1.48
CA ASN A 94 -15.67 -1.06 -2.03
C ASN A 94 -14.73 -0.28 -1.08
N VAL A 95 -15.25 0.28 0.01
CA VAL A 95 -14.46 1.00 1.01
C VAL A 95 -13.90 0.04 2.04
N TYR A 96 -12.57 -0.05 2.14
CA TYR A 96 -11.88 -0.98 3.03
C TYR A 96 -10.92 -0.31 4.04
N TYR A 97 -10.76 1.01 3.96
CA TYR A 97 -10.04 1.85 4.92
C TYR A 97 -10.78 3.17 5.16
N ILE A 98 -10.45 3.86 6.25
CA ILE A 98 -10.91 5.21 6.57
C ILE A 98 -9.68 6.08 6.87
N VAL A 99 -9.55 7.21 6.19
CA VAL A 99 -8.50 8.22 6.42
C VAL A 99 -9.14 9.51 6.93
N LEU A 100 -8.63 10.03 8.04
CA LEU A 100 -8.94 11.38 8.50
C LEU A 100 -7.68 12.23 8.57
N ASP A 101 -7.69 13.33 7.84
CA ASP A 101 -6.64 14.34 7.88
C ASP A 101 -7.11 15.54 8.71
N ILE A 102 -6.57 15.67 9.93
CA ILE A 102 -6.89 16.74 10.85
C ILE A 102 -6.12 17.99 10.43
N LYS A 103 -6.85 19.05 10.07
CA LYS A 103 -6.30 20.34 9.62
C LYS A 103 -6.28 21.39 10.73
N ASP A 104 -6.65 21.00 11.93
CA ASP A 104 -6.66 21.86 13.11
C ASP A 104 -5.36 21.69 13.90
N ASP A 105 -4.58 22.77 14.03
CA ASP A 105 -3.62 22.86 15.13
C ASP A 105 -4.37 22.88 16.48
N THR A 106 -4.25 21.80 17.27
CA THR A 106 -4.92 21.69 18.57
C THR A 106 -4.01 21.99 19.77
N ARG A 107 -2.75 22.37 19.54
CA ARG A 107 -1.74 22.51 20.63
C ARG A 107 -2.07 23.62 21.62
N MET A 108 -2.71 24.68 21.15
CA MET A 108 -3.14 25.82 21.97
C MET A 108 -4.57 25.66 22.50
N ILE A 109 -5.27 24.58 22.14
CA ILE A 109 -6.62 24.33 22.63
C ILE A 109 -6.54 23.79 24.06
N ILE A 110 -7.37 24.32 24.95
CA ILE A 110 -7.44 23.83 26.34
C ILE A 110 -7.84 22.36 26.40
N GLU A 111 -7.33 21.67 27.41
CA GLU A 111 -7.43 20.21 27.53
C GLU A 111 -8.86 19.66 27.45
N SER A 112 -9.82 20.26 28.14
CA SER A 112 -11.23 19.85 28.11
C SER A 112 -11.84 19.97 26.71
N SER A 113 -11.48 21.02 25.97
CA SER A 113 -11.92 21.24 24.59
C SER A 113 -11.28 20.24 23.62
N ARG A 114 -10.02 19.85 23.85
CA ARG A 114 -9.36 18.78 23.07
C ARG A 114 -10.07 17.45 23.29
N VAL A 115 -10.33 17.07 24.54
CA VAL A 115 -11.08 15.85 24.87
C VAL A 115 -12.45 15.84 24.21
N TYR A 116 -13.18 16.96 24.26
CA TYR A 116 -14.49 17.10 23.61
C TYR A 116 -14.41 16.99 22.08
N LEU A 117 -13.42 17.63 21.45
CA LEU A 117 -13.22 17.54 20.00
C LEU A 117 -12.87 16.11 19.56
N ALA A 118 -11.99 15.44 20.30
CA ALA A 118 -11.62 14.05 20.04
C ALA A 118 -12.83 13.11 20.12
N GLN A 119 -13.76 13.34 21.06
CA GLN A 119 -15.02 12.60 21.13
C GLN A 119 -15.88 12.80 19.87
N LYS A 120 -15.98 14.04 19.36
CA LYS A 120 -16.71 14.30 18.10
C LYS A 120 -16.07 13.59 16.91
N TYR A 121 -14.74 13.62 16.79
CA TYR A 121 -14.02 12.93 15.71
C TYR A 121 -14.15 11.41 15.83
N ALA A 122 -14.00 10.86 17.03
CA ALA A 122 -14.23 9.43 17.29
C ALA A 122 -15.64 9.00 16.88
N TYR A 123 -16.67 9.76 17.28
CA TYR A 123 -18.07 9.49 16.89
C TYR A 123 -18.26 9.45 15.36
N PHE A 124 -17.61 10.37 14.63
CA PHE A 124 -17.66 10.36 13.17
C PHE A 124 -16.98 9.12 12.57
N ILE A 125 -15.82 8.72 13.10
CA ILE A 125 -15.12 7.49 12.68
C ILE A 125 -16.01 6.26 12.92
N GLU A 126 -16.66 6.17 14.08
CA GLU A 126 -17.59 5.08 14.41
C GLU A 126 -18.76 5.02 13.42
N PHE A 127 -19.32 6.18 13.08
CA PHE A 127 -20.35 6.28 12.05
C PHE A 127 -19.86 5.78 10.68
N LEU A 128 -18.66 6.17 10.26
CA LEU A 128 -18.08 5.72 8.99
C LEU A 128 -17.89 4.19 8.97
N TYR A 129 -17.33 3.59 10.03
CA TYR A 129 -17.19 2.13 10.14
C TYR A 129 -18.53 1.39 10.16
N LYS A 130 -19.58 1.99 10.71
CA LYS A 130 -20.93 1.44 10.67
C LYS A 130 -21.49 1.41 9.24
N LYS A 131 -21.11 2.37 8.40
CA LYS A 131 -21.58 2.51 7.02
C LYS A 131 -20.74 1.74 6.01
N CYS A 132 -19.44 1.58 6.23
CA CYS A 132 -18.50 0.90 5.33
C CYS A 132 -18.22 -0.54 5.81
N PRO A 133 -18.94 -1.57 5.31
CA PRO A 133 -18.95 -2.90 5.93
C PRO A 133 -17.62 -3.66 5.83
N ASN A 134 -16.76 -3.31 4.87
CA ASN A 134 -15.46 -3.94 4.66
C ASN A 134 -14.28 -3.08 5.17
N ALA A 135 -14.56 -1.90 5.74
CA ALA A 135 -13.53 -1.05 6.31
C ALA A 135 -12.89 -1.69 7.54
N SER A 136 -11.56 -1.75 7.58
CA SER A 136 -10.81 -2.34 8.70
C SER A 136 -9.49 -1.65 9.05
N ARG A 137 -9.09 -0.66 8.25
CA ARG A 137 -7.85 0.12 8.45
C ARG A 137 -8.17 1.56 8.77
N LEU A 138 -7.58 2.09 9.84
CA LEU A 138 -7.70 3.50 10.22
C LEU A 138 -6.38 4.22 9.96
N TRP A 139 -6.45 5.37 9.28
CA TRP A 139 -5.33 6.29 9.12
C TRP A 139 -5.74 7.66 9.63
N LEU A 140 -4.99 8.17 10.60
CA LEU A 140 -5.14 9.51 11.14
C LEU A 140 -3.88 10.31 10.83
N THR A 141 -4.02 11.53 10.34
CA THR A 141 -2.91 12.48 10.13
C THR A 141 -3.26 13.83 10.75
N ASN A 142 -2.26 14.61 11.18
CA ASN A 142 -2.46 15.93 11.77
C ASN A 142 -1.33 16.91 11.40
N ARG A 143 -0.83 16.83 10.16
CA ARG A 143 0.35 17.61 9.70
C ARG A 143 0.03 18.55 8.55
N TYR A 144 -1.02 19.36 8.70
CA TYR A 144 -1.35 20.37 7.70
C TYR A 144 -0.74 21.72 8.05
N ASN A 145 0.36 22.12 7.42
CA ASN A 145 0.91 23.49 7.43
C ASN A 145 1.33 24.10 8.80
N PHE A 146 1.63 23.30 9.83
CA PHE A 146 2.13 23.82 11.11
C PHE A 146 3.42 23.10 11.54
N PRO A 147 4.42 23.82 12.11
CA PRO A 147 5.68 23.21 12.54
C PRO A 147 5.50 22.47 13.87
N GLY A 148 5.97 21.23 13.98
CA GLY A 148 5.91 20.42 15.21
C GLY A 148 4.63 19.61 15.36
N ASN A 149 4.68 18.56 16.18
CA ASN A 149 3.62 17.56 16.27
C ASN A 149 2.57 17.83 17.37
N ASP A 150 1.42 17.18 17.25
CA ASP A 150 0.23 17.41 18.06
C ASP A 150 -0.34 16.05 18.50
N ASP A 151 -0.28 15.75 19.80
CA ASP A 151 -0.69 14.49 20.43
C ASP A 151 -2.18 14.15 20.27
N PHE A 152 -2.94 15.00 19.58
CA PHE A 152 -4.38 14.89 19.38
C PHE A 152 -4.84 13.58 18.75
N LEU A 153 -4.01 12.96 17.89
CA LEU A 153 -4.37 11.67 17.28
C LEU A 153 -4.59 10.58 18.34
N ILE A 154 -3.83 10.60 19.43
CA ILE A 154 -3.97 9.63 20.52
C ILE A 154 -5.28 9.86 21.30
N TYR A 155 -5.74 11.11 21.44
CA TYR A 155 -7.04 11.41 22.07
C TYR A 155 -8.19 10.81 21.27
N ILE A 156 -8.14 10.92 19.94
CA ILE A 156 -9.16 10.32 19.06
C ILE A 156 -9.20 8.81 19.29
N LEU A 157 -8.03 8.15 19.31
CA LEU A 157 -7.95 6.71 19.55
C LEU A 157 -8.49 6.31 20.93
N GLU A 158 -8.21 7.10 21.96
CA GLU A 158 -8.71 6.88 23.33
C GLU A 158 -10.24 6.88 23.41
N LYS A 159 -10.90 7.73 22.61
CA LYS A 159 -12.35 7.86 22.61
C LYS A 159 -13.06 6.93 21.63
N LEU A 160 -12.32 6.35 20.68
CA LEU A 160 -12.86 5.51 19.62
C LEU A 160 -13.31 4.13 20.12
N LYS A 161 -14.54 3.76 19.78
CA LYS A 161 -15.14 2.46 20.12
C LYS A 161 -15.68 1.76 18.88
N THR A 162 -14.92 0.79 18.36
CA THR A 162 -15.32 0.00 17.20
C THR A 162 -14.62 -1.36 17.16
N ASP A 163 -15.35 -2.40 16.77
CA ASP A 163 -14.82 -3.73 16.55
C ASP A 163 -14.27 -3.92 15.11
N LYS A 164 -14.39 -2.90 14.26
CA LYS A 164 -13.99 -2.99 12.84
C LYS A 164 -12.51 -2.76 12.60
N VAL A 165 -11.86 -1.95 13.42
CA VAL A 165 -10.44 -1.58 13.25
C VAL A 165 -9.55 -2.77 13.59
N ILE A 166 -8.80 -3.23 12.60
CA ILE A 166 -7.81 -4.31 12.70
C ILE A 166 -6.39 -3.73 12.65
N GLU A 167 -6.20 -2.62 11.94
CA GLU A 167 -4.90 -1.98 11.73
C GLU A 167 -5.02 -0.46 11.90
N ILE A 168 -4.13 0.11 12.72
CA ILE A 168 -3.89 1.54 12.79
C ILE A 168 -2.61 1.84 11.99
N LYS A 169 -2.73 2.69 10.99
CA LYS A 169 -1.62 3.20 10.17
C LYS A 169 -0.70 4.11 10.97
N PRO A 170 0.52 4.42 10.47
CA PRO A 170 1.56 5.04 11.28
C PRO A 170 1.10 6.28 12.05
N ILE A 171 1.42 6.29 13.35
CA ILE A 171 1.42 7.48 14.20
C ILE A 171 2.88 7.87 14.45
N PHE A 172 3.23 9.15 14.36
CA PHE A 172 4.61 9.57 14.55
C PHE A 172 5.07 9.37 15.99
N LEU A 173 6.35 9.03 16.16
CA LEU A 173 6.98 8.90 17.47
C LEU A 173 6.77 10.17 18.32
N GLU A 174 6.93 11.35 17.74
CA GLU A 174 6.76 12.61 18.49
C GLU A 174 5.33 12.78 19.06
N ASP A 175 4.28 12.35 18.37
CA ASP A 175 2.90 12.40 18.90
C ASP A 175 2.75 11.53 20.16
N ILE A 176 3.37 10.35 20.13
CA ILE A 176 3.39 9.41 21.26
C ILE A 176 4.18 10.01 22.42
N LEU A 177 5.37 10.56 22.14
CA LEU A 177 6.20 11.18 23.17
C LEU A 177 5.49 12.37 23.81
N ASN A 178 4.89 13.26 23.00
CA ASN A 178 4.09 14.38 23.48
C ASN A 178 2.94 13.94 24.41
N TYR A 179 2.15 12.94 24.00
CA TYR A 179 1.07 12.41 24.83
C TYR A 179 1.60 11.85 26.17
N SER A 180 2.73 11.14 26.12
CA SER A 180 3.33 10.49 27.30
C SER A 180 3.81 11.46 28.39
N THR A 181 4.10 12.72 28.03
CA THR A 181 4.47 13.75 29.00
C THR A 181 3.31 14.16 29.90
N LYS A 182 2.07 13.97 29.43
CA LYS A 182 0.83 14.35 30.13
C LYS A 182 0.14 13.16 30.77
N TYR A 183 0.21 12.00 30.12
CA TYR A 183 -0.59 10.83 30.46
C TYR A 183 0.21 9.53 30.48
N ASP A 184 -0.17 8.63 31.39
CA ASP A 184 0.36 7.27 31.41
C ASP A 184 -0.50 6.34 30.54
N PHE A 185 0.10 5.80 29.47
CA PHE A 185 -0.55 4.85 28.56
C PHE A 185 -1.14 3.63 29.28
N VAL A 186 -0.47 3.13 30.32
CA VAL A 186 -0.86 1.91 31.03
C VAL A 186 -2.16 2.13 31.79
N ASN A 187 -2.33 3.31 32.37
CA ASN A 187 -3.50 3.69 33.15
C ASN A 187 -4.70 4.04 32.26
N GLN A 188 -4.46 4.74 31.15
CA GLN A 188 -5.53 5.14 30.24
C GLN A 188 -6.09 3.99 29.41
N ASN A 189 -5.27 2.96 29.11
CA ASN A 189 -5.64 1.84 28.23
C ASN A 189 -6.40 2.34 26.98
N PHE A 190 -5.82 3.33 26.29
CA PHE A 190 -6.50 4.08 25.24
C PHE A 190 -6.93 3.22 24.03
N LEU A 191 -6.50 1.95 23.96
CA LEU A 191 -6.94 0.99 22.95
C LEU A 191 -8.10 0.11 23.39
N PHE A 192 -8.69 0.34 24.58
CA PHE A 192 -9.76 -0.50 25.14
C PHE A 192 -10.93 -0.65 24.16
N GLY A 193 -11.36 0.45 23.53
CA GLY A 193 -12.46 0.48 22.56
C GLY A 193 -12.20 -0.24 21.23
N LEU A 194 -11.01 -0.81 21.02
CA LEU A 194 -10.58 -1.48 19.80
C LEU A 194 -10.26 -2.96 20.06
N PRO A 195 -11.27 -3.85 20.22
CA PRO A 195 -11.06 -5.24 20.61
C PRO A 195 -10.38 -6.10 19.53
N ASN A 196 -10.55 -5.76 18.25
CA ASN A 196 -10.04 -6.56 17.13
C ASN A 196 -8.73 -6.03 16.51
N LEU A 197 -8.11 -5.04 17.16
CA LEU A 197 -6.84 -4.47 16.72
C LEU A 197 -5.73 -5.53 16.77
N LYS A 198 -5.03 -5.70 15.64
CA LYS A 198 -3.92 -6.65 15.47
C LYS A 198 -2.61 -5.97 15.10
N ILE A 199 -2.65 -4.77 14.50
CA ILE A 199 -1.46 -4.04 14.08
C ILE A 199 -1.57 -2.60 14.56
N PHE A 200 -0.59 -2.17 15.33
CA PHE A 200 -0.38 -0.77 15.68
C PHE A 200 0.93 -0.32 15.05
N THR A 201 0.91 0.81 14.34
CA THR A 201 2.06 1.24 13.55
C THR A 201 2.62 2.54 14.09
N VAL A 202 3.94 2.61 14.25
CA VAL A 202 4.67 3.81 14.68
C VAL A 202 5.70 4.21 13.63
N GLU A 203 5.79 5.50 13.34
CA GLU A 203 6.85 6.06 12.49
C GLU A 203 7.93 6.72 13.34
N ILE A 204 9.13 6.15 13.29
CA ILE A 204 10.34 6.61 13.98
C ILE A 204 11.09 7.53 13.01
N PHE A 205 10.69 8.79 13.04
CA PHE A 205 11.33 9.91 12.36
C PHE A 205 11.97 10.80 13.42
N THR A 206 13.28 11.06 13.33
CA THR A 206 14.00 11.73 14.43
C THR A 206 14.78 12.98 14.02
N ASP A 207 14.85 13.28 12.72
CA ASP A 207 15.53 14.48 12.21
C ASP A 207 14.86 15.78 12.69
N GLU A 208 13.53 15.76 12.79
CA GLU A 208 12.73 16.88 13.30
C GLU A 208 12.42 16.79 14.81
N LEU A 209 12.87 15.71 15.48
CA LEU A 209 12.49 15.46 16.87
C LEU A 209 13.15 16.47 17.81
N PRO A 210 12.37 17.27 18.58
CA PRO A 210 12.91 18.29 19.47
C PRO A 210 13.94 17.74 20.48
N SER A 211 14.97 18.54 20.76
CA SER A 211 16.09 18.14 21.62
C SER A 211 15.70 17.82 23.07
N TYR A 212 14.56 18.32 23.55
CA TYR A 212 14.06 18.02 24.89
C TYR A 212 13.53 16.58 25.04
N PHE A 213 13.28 15.87 23.93
CA PHE A 213 13.04 14.41 23.95
C PHE A 213 14.36 13.65 24.05
N SER A 214 15.01 13.79 25.20
CA SER A 214 16.24 13.06 25.53
C SER A 214 15.97 11.57 25.81
N ASP A 215 14.80 11.24 26.37
CA ASP A 215 14.34 9.88 26.59
C ASP A 215 13.14 9.54 25.69
N CYS A 216 13.40 8.78 24.64
CA CYS A 216 12.37 8.22 23.77
C CYS A 216 11.94 6.80 24.19
N ILE A 217 12.70 6.16 25.07
CA ILE A 217 12.59 4.72 25.31
C ILE A 217 11.51 4.45 26.35
N THR A 218 11.55 5.15 27.50
CA THR A 218 10.57 4.93 28.58
C THR A 218 9.11 5.09 28.10
N PRO A 219 8.74 6.12 27.32
CA PRO A 219 7.39 6.22 26.76
C PRO A 219 7.02 5.04 25.86
N MET A 220 7.95 4.55 25.06
CA MET A 220 7.72 3.44 24.14
C MET A 220 7.61 2.10 24.87
N GLU A 221 8.35 1.89 25.96
CA GLU A 221 8.17 0.73 26.85
C GLU A 221 6.76 0.72 27.45
N LYS A 222 6.27 1.88 27.93
CA LYS A 222 4.89 2.02 28.42
C LYS A 222 3.85 1.74 27.34
N LEU A 223 4.06 2.22 26.12
CA LEU A 223 3.21 1.92 24.98
C LEU A 223 3.18 0.40 24.70
N ILE A 224 4.34 -0.25 24.65
CA ILE A 224 4.43 -1.70 24.44
C ILE A 224 3.70 -2.46 25.54
N ASN A 225 3.86 -2.07 26.80
CA ASN A 225 3.13 -2.68 27.92
C ASN A 225 1.62 -2.51 27.80
N CYS A 226 1.15 -1.38 27.27
CA CYS A 226 -0.26 -1.18 26.94
C CYS A 226 -0.71 -2.13 25.82
N LEU A 227 0.07 -2.23 24.73
CA LEU A 227 -0.21 -3.13 23.61
C LEU A 227 -0.24 -4.61 24.04
N CYS A 228 0.64 -5.04 24.95
CA CYS A 228 0.70 -6.41 25.45
C CYS A 228 -0.62 -6.91 26.08
N LYS A 229 -1.50 -5.99 26.51
CA LYS A 229 -2.84 -6.34 27.00
C LYS A 229 -3.77 -6.86 25.89
N LYS A 230 -3.40 -6.69 24.62
CA LYS A 230 -4.15 -7.15 23.44
C LYS A 230 -3.57 -8.47 22.93
N LYS A 231 -4.45 -9.44 22.71
CA LYS A 231 -4.07 -10.75 22.18
C LYS A 231 -3.62 -10.63 20.72
N ASN A 232 -2.47 -11.21 20.39
CA ASN A 232 -1.92 -11.31 19.03
C ASN A 232 -1.74 -9.96 18.32
N ILE A 233 -1.44 -8.90 19.07
CA ILE A 233 -1.07 -7.61 18.48
C ILE A 233 0.41 -7.61 18.09
N THR A 234 0.72 -6.88 17.03
CA THR A 234 2.09 -6.60 16.57
C THR A 234 2.30 -5.10 16.49
N LEU A 235 3.50 -4.65 16.88
CA LEU A 235 3.96 -3.30 16.62
C LEU A 235 4.77 -3.29 15.33
N ASP A 236 4.28 -2.54 14.33
CA ASP A 236 5.04 -2.25 13.12
C ASP A 236 5.77 -0.91 13.31
N MET A 237 7.10 -0.89 13.16
CA MET A 237 7.90 0.32 13.23
C MET A 237 8.44 0.69 11.85
N TYR A 238 8.02 1.84 11.33
CA TYR A 238 8.62 2.47 10.15
C TYR A 238 9.82 3.30 10.61
N VAL A 239 11.02 2.96 10.15
CA VAL A 239 12.27 3.54 10.65
C VAL A 239 12.95 4.35 9.56
N GLU A 240 13.20 5.62 9.83
CA GLU A 240 14.00 6.52 8.99
C GLU A 240 15.49 6.15 9.00
N GLY A 241 16.16 6.39 7.88
CA GLY A 241 17.59 6.14 7.67
C GLY A 241 18.47 7.22 8.27
N ASN A 242 18.61 7.22 9.59
CA ASN A 242 19.65 7.98 10.27
C ASN A 242 20.08 7.26 11.56
N ASN A 243 21.21 7.68 12.13
CA ASN A 243 21.78 7.05 13.31
C ASN A 243 20.83 7.06 14.53
N LYS A 244 20.09 8.16 14.73
CA LYS A 244 19.22 8.34 15.90
C LYS A 244 17.96 7.49 15.79
N SER A 245 17.31 7.46 14.63
CA SER A 245 16.14 6.63 14.35
C SER A 245 16.46 5.14 14.48
N ILE A 246 17.60 4.69 13.91
CA ILE A 246 18.04 3.29 14.02
C ILE A 246 18.38 2.92 15.46
N TYR A 247 19.05 3.80 16.21
CA TYR A 247 19.33 3.59 17.63
C TYR A 247 18.04 3.49 18.47
N VAL A 248 17.08 4.40 18.29
CA VAL A 248 15.80 4.37 19.00
C VAL A 248 15.06 3.06 18.69
N ALA A 249 14.99 2.67 17.41
CA ALA A 249 14.38 1.41 17.01
C ALA A 249 15.08 0.19 17.64
N SER A 250 16.41 0.20 17.75
CA SER A 250 17.19 -0.89 18.36
C SER A 250 16.90 -1.05 19.85
N GLN A 251 16.74 0.06 20.57
CA GLN A 251 16.40 0.06 21.99
C GLN A 251 14.97 -0.43 22.23
N ILE A 252 14.00 0.07 21.45
CA ILE A 252 12.60 -0.38 21.52
C ILE A 252 12.50 -1.89 21.24
N LEU A 253 13.19 -2.37 20.21
CA LEU A 253 13.23 -3.80 19.88
C LEU A 253 13.89 -4.63 20.98
N SER A 254 14.96 -4.12 21.60
CA SER A 254 15.62 -4.79 22.72
C SER A 254 14.66 -5.00 23.89
N TYR A 255 13.89 -3.97 24.25
CA TYR A 255 12.84 -4.10 25.27
C TYR A 255 11.75 -5.08 24.86
N ALA A 256 11.21 -4.96 23.64
CA ALA A 256 10.17 -5.85 23.15
C ALA A 256 10.60 -7.33 23.19
N ASN A 257 11.85 -7.63 22.84
CA ASN A 257 12.41 -8.98 22.92
C ASN A 257 12.48 -9.50 24.36
N LEU A 258 12.81 -8.66 25.35
CA LEU A 258 12.85 -9.05 26.77
C LEU A 258 11.49 -9.56 27.28
N ILE A 259 10.40 -9.02 26.74
CA ILE A 259 9.03 -9.39 27.11
C ILE A 259 8.32 -10.25 26.07
N ASN A 260 9.06 -10.77 25.07
CA ASN A 260 8.54 -11.59 23.96
C ASN A 260 7.38 -10.92 23.19
N PHE A 261 7.48 -9.61 22.97
CA PHE A 261 6.49 -8.86 22.21
C PHE A 261 6.84 -8.82 20.72
N ASN A 262 5.84 -9.01 19.87
CA ASN A 262 6.03 -9.07 18.42
C ASN A 262 6.25 -7.68 17.82
N VAL A 263 7.42 -7.50 17.20
CA VAL A 263 7.78 -6.26 16.50
C VAL A 263 8.24 -6.59 15.09
N ASN A 264 7.67 -5.89 14.11
CA ASN A 264 8.21 -5.84 12.76
C ASN A 264 8.83 -4.47 12.51
N ILE A 265 9.92 -4.45 11.77
CA ILE A 265 10.56 -3.23 11.31
C ILE A 265 10.36 -3.13 9.80
N LYS A 266 10.06 -1.91 9.36
CA LYS A 266 9.90 -1.53 7.97
C LYS A 266 10.73 -0.27 7.73
N GLN A 267 11.27 -0.15 6.53
CA GLN A 267 11.98 1.06 6.12
C GLN A 267 10.99 2.21 5.87
N SER A 268 11.36 3.46 6.23
CA SER A 268 10.61 4.69 5.90
C SER A 268 11.30 5.48 4.76
N SER A 269 12.14 6.47 5.07
CA SER A 269 12.91 7.29 4.12
C SER A 269 14.42 7.26 4.43
N GLY A 270 15.28 7.73 3.52
CA GLY A 270 16.68 8.09 3.83
C GLY A 270 17.69 6.94 3.99
N TRP A 271 17.32 5.69 3.69
CA TRP A 271 18.21 4.55 3.98
C TRP A 271 19.43 4.47 3.07
N ILE A 272 19.33 4.88 1.81
CA ILE A 272 20.48 4.86 0.91
C ILE A 272 21.49 5.92 1.32
N GLU A 273 21.02 7.11 1.66
CA GLU A 273 21.80 8.22 2.19
C GLU A 273 22.48 7.85 3.51
N TYR A 274 21.77 7.15 4.40
CA TYR A 274 22.36 6.55 5.60
C TYR A 274 23.55 5.66 5.26
N PHE A 275 23.38 4.70 4.36
CA PHE A 275 24.43 3.76 3.99
C PHE A 275 25.59 4.44 3.26
N GLN A 276 25.32 5.44 2.42
CA GLN A 276 26.35 6.27 1.80
C GLN A 276 27.24 6.93 2.86
N ASN A 277 26.64 7.52 3.91
CA ASN A 277 27.37 8.17 5.00
C ASN A 277 28.27 7.22 5.80
N VAL A 278 27.95 5.92 5.83
CA VAL A 278 28.75 4.88 6.48
C VAL A 278 29.50 3.99 5.48
N ASN A 279 29.77 4.50 4.27
CA ASN A 279 30.52 3.80 3.22
C ASN A 279 29.98 2.39 2.88
N TYR A 280 28.66 2.26 2.86
CA TYR A 280 27.91 1.02 2.62
C TYR A 280 28.25 -0.12 3.59
N THR A 281 28.73 0.22 4.79
CA THR A 281 28.97 -0.75 5.87
C THR A 281 27.70 -0.95 6.71
N ILE A 282 27.47 -2.18 7.17
CA ILE A 282 26.41 -2.45 8.13
C ILE A 282 26.91 -2.06 9.52
N THR A 283 26.25 -1.10 10.15
CA THR A 283 26.61 -0.66 11.50
C THR A 283 26.15 -1.63 12.57
N ASN A 284 26.75 -1.56 13.76
CA ASN A 284 26.36 -2.39 14.90
C ASN A 284 24.90 -2.18 15.32
N GLU A 285 24.40 -0.94 15.28
CA GLU A 285 23.00 -0.66 15.59
C GLU A 285 22.05 -1.24 14.54
N PHE A 286 22.42 -1.16 13.26
CA PHE A 286 21.62 -1.76 12.19
C PHE A 286 21.56 -3.29 12.32
N PHE A 287 22.66 -3.93 12.71
CA PHE A 287 22.67 -5.39 12.96
C PHE A 287 21.67 -5.81 14.05
N LYS A 288 21.34 -4.94 15.02
CA LYS A 288 20.36 -5.26 16.06
C LYS A 288 18.93 -5.33 15.55
N ILE A 289 18.61 -4.62 14.46
CA ILE A 289 17.26 -4.57 13.90
C ILE A 289 17.05 -5.52 12.72
N ILE A 290 18.13 -6.08 12.17
CA ILE A 290 18.15 -6.82 10.90
C ILE A 290 17.18 -8.01 10.87
N ASN A 291 17.06 -8.73 11.98
CA ASN A 291 16.23 -9.92 12.07
C ASN A 291 14.73 -9.60 12.13
N ASN A 292 14.35 -8.37 12.47
CA ASN A 292 12.95 -7.96 12.54
C ASN A 292 12.53 -7.16 11.30
N LEU A 293 13.44 -6.92 10.36
CA LEU A 293 13.15 -6.17 9.14
C LEU A 293 12.36 -7.01 8.14
N THR A 294 11.16 -6.53 7.79
CA THR A 294 10.19 -7.26 6.95
C THR A 294 9.91 -6.60 5.62
N THR A 295 10.08 -5.27 5.53
CA THR A 295 9.87 -4.48 4.31
C THR A 295 10.98 -3.46 4.14
N VAL A 296 11.54 -3.37 2.93
CA VAL A 296 12.58 -2.41 2.56
C VAL A 296 12.22 -1.71 1.26
N SER A 297 12.31 -0.38 1.22
CA SER A 297 12.29 0.38 -0.04
C SER A 297 13.59 1.17 -0.19
N LEU A 298 14.22 1.13 -1.37
CA LEU A 298 15.51 1.78 -1.61
C LEU A 298 15.51 2.60 -2.89
N PHE A 299 16.03 3.82 -2.81
CA PHE A 299 16.24 4.72 -3.95
C PHE A 299 17.70 4.66 -4.40
N ILE A 300 17.93 3.95 -5.50
CA ILE A 300 19.25 3.65 -6.05
C ILE A 300 19.59 4.75 -7.06
N HIS A 301 20.61 5.54 -6.75
CA HIS A 301 21.04 6.70 -7.55
C HIS A 301 22.32 6.42 -8.32
N ILE A 302 23.20 5.57 -7.79
CA ILE A 302 24.50 5.23 -8.39
C ILE A 302 24.79 3.73 -8.31
N MET A 303 25.75 3.26 -9.11
CA MET A 303 26.13 1.84 -9.14
C MET A 303 26.65 1.32 -7.79
N ASP A 304 27.28 2.19 -6.99
CA ASP A 304 27.80 1.84 -5.68
C ASP A 304 26.71 1.51 -4.67
N ASP A 305 25.48 2.01 -4.84
CA ASP A 305 24.33 1.67 -4.01
C ASP A 305 23.98 0.17 -4.10
N PHE A 306 24.36 -0.54 -5.17
CA PHE A 306 24.18 -1.99 -5.26
C PHE A 306 25.04 -2.77 -4.25
N LYS A 307 26.07 -2.16 -3.66
CA LYS A 307 26.86 -2.79 -2.58
C LYS A 307 25.98 -3.11 -1.38
N ILE A 308 25.08 -2.20 -0.99
CA ILE A 308 24.17 -2.46 0.13
C ILE A 308 23.09 -3.48 -0.23
N ILE A 309 22.57 -3.46 -1.46
CA ILE A 309 21.58 -4.46 -1.93
C ILE A 309 22.14 -5.87 -1.75
N LYS A 310 23.38 -6.12 -2.16
CA LYS A 310 24.03 -7.43 -1.95
C LYS A 310 24.01 -7.84 -0.48
N SER A 311 24.40 -6.94 0.43
CA SER A 311 24.37 -7.20 1.87
C SER A 311 22.96 -7.55 2.35
N LEU A 312 21.95 -6.75 1.98
CA LEU A 312 20.56 -6.98 2.39
C LEU A 312 20.02 -8.32 1.87
N PHE A 313 20.26 -8.66 0.60
CA PHE A 313 19.86 -9.94 0.00
C PHE A 313 20.59 -11.17 0.56
N THR A 314 21.64 -10.97 1.36
CA THR A 314 22.38 -12.04 2.03
C THR A 314 22.12 -12.14 3.54
N LEU A 315 21.68 -11.05 4.18
CA LEU A 315 21.55 -10.97 5.64
C LEU A 315 20.10 -10.97 6.14
N LEU A 316 19.13 -10.52 5.33
CA LEU A 316 17.75 -10.30 5.79
C LEU A 316 16.87 -11.54 5.67
N GLU A 317 17.04 -12.52 6.56
CA GLU A 317 16.29 -13.80 6.50
C GLU A 317 14.75 -13.64 6.58
N ASN A 318 14.28 -12.61 7.29
CA ASN A 318 12.86 -12.35 7.53
C ASN A 318 12.24 -11.31 6.57
N LEU A 319 12.99 -10.84 5.58
CA LEU A 319 12.47 -9.91 4.57
C LEU A 319 11.35 -10.56 3.77
N ARG A 320 10.20 -9.90 3.73
CA ARG A 320 8.99 -10.35 3.00
C ARG A 320 8.74 -9.54 1.75
N SER A 321 9.02 -8.24 1.76
CA SER A 321 8.87 -7.34 0.63
C SER A 321 10.09 -6.46 0.44
N ILE A 322 10.50 -6.25 -0.82
CA ILE A 322 11.51 -5.26 -1.17
C ILE A 322 11.09 -4.45 -2.39
N SER A 323 11.26 -3.13 -2.33
CA SER A 323 11.10 -2.21 -3.43
C SER A 323 12.43 -1.58 -3.81
N LEU A 324 12.76 -1.59 -5.10
CA LEU A 324 13.93 -0.92 -5.65
C LEU A 324 13.47 0.17 -6.63
N HIS A 325 13.80 1.40 -6.31
CA HIS A 325 13.58 2.58 -7.14
C HIS A 325 14.88 3.01 -7.77
N ILE A 326 15.06 2.70 -9.05
CA ILE A 326 16.33 2.84 -9.75
C ILE A 326 16.29 4.05 -10.66
N ASP A 327 17.24 4.96 -10.48
CA ASP A 327 17.45 6.07 -11.39
C ASP A 327 17.90 5.57 -12.77
N LYS A 328 17.19 5.98 -13.83
CA LYS A 328 17.48 5.58 -15.21
C LYS A 328 18.85 6.10 -15.69
N ASP A 329 19.37 7.16 -15.08
CA ASP A 329 20.67 7.71 -15.44
C ASP A 329 21.84 6.80 -15.02
N ILE A 330 21.61 5.79 -14.17
CA ILE A 330 22.60 4.75 -13.85
C ILE A 330 23.10 4.08 -15.14
N ILE A 331 22.20 3.64 -16.02
CA ILE A 331 22.60 2.95 -17.26
C ILE A 331 23.37 3.89 -18.21
N LYS A 332 22.93 5.15 -18.29
CA LYS A 332 23.63 6.16 -19.11
C LYS A 332 25.02 6.46 -18.56
N SER A 333 25.17 6.51 -17.23
CA SER A 333 26.46 6.77 -16.58
C SER A 333 27.46 5.63 -16.82
N ILE A 334 27.02 4.37 -16.70
CA ILE A 334 27.84 3.18 -17.04
C ILE A 334 28.36 3.27 -18.47
N TYR A 335 27.48 3.60 -19.42
CA TYR A 335 27.82 3.71 -20.83
C TYR A 335 28.81 4.85 -21.10
N LYS A 336 28.60 6.03 -20.46
CA LYS A 336 29.51 7.18 -20.60
C LYS A 336 30.90 6.94 -19.99
N GLN A 337 30.97 6.20 -18.88
CA GLN A 337 32.23 5.93 -18.18
C GLN A 337 33.06 4.81 -18.81
N SER A 338 32.44 3.95 -19.63
CA SER A 338 33.08 2.77 -20.19
C SER A 338 33.46 2.97 -21.66
N ASN A 339 34.72 2.68 -22.01
CA ASN A 339 35.22 2.85 -23.38
C ASN A 339 34.60 1.86 -24.41
N ASN A 340 33.93 0.78 -23.95
CA ASN A 340 33.25 -0.19 -24.81
C ASN A 340 32.14 -0.99 -24.06
N MET A 341 31.34 -1.76 -24.81
CA MET A 341 30.22 -2.55 -24.30
C MET A 341 30.63 -3.71 -23.36
N GLU A 342 31.78 -4.35 -23.60
CA GLU A 342 32.26 -5.46 -22.77
C GLU A 342 32.56 -4.99 -21.34
N CYS A 343 33.17 -3.81 -21.21
CA CYS A 343 33.38 -3.16 -19.92
C CYS A 343 32.06 -2.87 -19.21
N CYS A 344 31.04 -2.37 -19.93
CA CYS A 344 29.71 -2.12 -19.37
C CYS A 344 29.08 -3.41 -18.81
N PHE A 345 29.10 -4.49 -19.59
CA PHE A 345 28.56 -5.79 -19.15
C PHE A 345 29.34 -6.34 -17.94
N SER A 346 30.66 -6.17 -17.92
CA SER A 346 31.49 -6.58 -16.78
C SER A 346 31.12 -5.82 -15.51
N GLN A 347 30.88 -4.51 -15.60
CA GLN A 347 30.42 -3.70 -14.46
C GLN A 347 29.04 -4.14 -13.96
N ILE A 348 28.06 -4.29 -14.85
CA ILE A 348 26.71 -4.78 -14.51
C ILE A 348 26.80 -6.16 -13.84
N LYS A 349 27.55 -7.08 -14.43
CA LYS A 349 27.71 -8.45 -13.90
C LYS A 349 28.31 -8.45 -12.50
N LYS A 350 29.27 -7.58 -12.20
CA LYS A 350 29.87 -7.49 -10.85
C LYS A 350 28.82 -7.13 -9.78
N CYS A 351 27.86 -6.27 -10.10
CA CYS A 351 26.80 -5.88 -9.16
C CYS A 351 25.82 -7.01 -8.85
N PHE A 352 25.63 -7.96 -9.77
CA PHE A 352 24.61 -9.02 -9.64
C PHE A 352 25.20 -10.43 -9.49
N ASN A 353 26.52 -10.57 -9.38
CA ASN A 353 27.18 -11.87 -9.25
C ASN A 353 27.13 -12.40 -7.81
N TYR A 354 25.93 -12.70 -7.33
CA TYR A 354 25.66 -13.38 -6.07
C TYR A 354 24.30 -14.07 -6.12
N LYS A 355 24.02 -14.92 -5.13
CA LYS A 355 22.70 -15.52 -4.94
C LYS A 355 22.12 -15.02 -3.64
N SER A 356 20.84 -14.67 -3.64
CA SER A 356 20.14 -14.36 -2.40
C SER A 356 20.06 -15.57 -1.48
N THR A 357 20.13 -15.31 -0.17
CA THR A 357 19.91 -16.29 0.88
C THR A 357 18.53 -16.13 1.53
N ILE A 358 17.75 -15.12 1.12
CA ILE A 358 16.44 -14.82 1.68
C ILE A 358 15.46 -15.95 1.34
N LYS A 359 14.80 -16.49 2.37
CA LYS A 359 13.86 -17.62 2.23
C LYS A 359 12.39 -17.19 2.24
N ASN A 360 12.11 -15.96 2.68
CA ASN A 360 10.75 -15.48 2.95
C ASN A 360 10.32 -14.34 2.04
N LEU A 361 11.11 -13.99 1.01
CA LEU A 361 10.77 -12.89 0.10
C LEU A 361 9.57 -13.30 -0.75
N ALA A 362 8.43 -12.70 -0.45
CA ALA A 362 7.16 -12.96 -1.12
C ALA A 362 6.85 -11.90 -2.19
N GLU A 363 7.36 -10.68 -2.02
CA GLU A 363 7.07 -9.53 -2.86
C GLU A 363 8.34 -8.80 -3.31
N PHE A 364 8.35 -8.39 -4.58
CA PHE A 364 9.40 -7.59 -5.18
C PHE A 364 8.78 -6.49 -6.06
N ARG A 365 9.16 -5.24 -5.81
CA ARG A 365 8.78 -4.08 -6.61
C ARG A 365 10.00 -3.51 -7.30
N LEU A 366 9.92 -3.33 -8.61
CA LEU A 366 10.99 -2.72 -9.40
C LEU A 366 10.45 -1.49 -10.13
N HIS A 367 10.99 -0.34 -9.77
CA HIS A 367 10.68 0.94 -10.40
C HIS A 367 11.90 1.43 -11.16
N LEU A 368 11.74 1.68 -12.47
CA LEU A 368 12.70 2.48 -13.23
C LEU A 368 12.18 3.92 -13.28
N LEU A 369 12.81 4.81 -12.51
CA LEU A 369 12.41 6.21 -12.42
C LEU A 369 12.65 6.89 -13.78
N CYS A 370 11.57 7.21 -14.49
CA CYS A 370 11.61 7.85 -15.79
C CYS A 370 10.74 9.11 -15.73
N LEU A 371 11.39 10.29 -15.67
CA LEU A 371 10.70 11.58 -15.63
C LEU A 371 10.19 12.06 -17.01
N SER A 372 10.37 11.26 -18.07
CA SER A 372 9.84 11.60 -19.39
C SER A 372 9.41 10.38 -20.19
N SER A 373 8.28 10.51 -20.87
CA SER A 373 7.74 9.59 -21.89
C SER A 373 8.60 9.48 -23.16
N ASP A 374 9.67 10.28 -23.26
CA ASP A 374 10.39 10.54 -24.51
C ASP A 374 11.70 9.77 -24.65
N VAL A 375 11.70 8.47 -24.38
CA VAL A 375 12.78 7.64 -24.91
C VAL A 375 12.21 6.66 -25.93
N ASN A 376 12.21 7.14 -27.17
CA ASN A 376 12.16 6.32 -28.37
C ASN A 376 13.43 5.46 -28.45
N PHE A 377 13.45 4.44 -27.60
CA PHE A 377 14.34 3.31 -27.66
C PHE A 377 14.11 2.59 -29.00
N SER A 378 15.06 2.73 -29.92
CA SER A 378 15.12 1.97 -31.17
C SER A 378 15.80 0.65 -30.88
N GLU A 379 15.32 -0.48 -31.42
CA GLU A 379 15.77 -1.86 -31.06
C GLU A 379 17.29 -2.15 -31.22
N ASN A 380 18.06 -1.21 -31.79
CA ASN A 380 19.51 -1.27 -31.96
C ASN A 380 20.28 -0.23 -31.10
N ASP A 381 19.63 0.46 -30.17
CA ASP A 381 20.31 1.36 -29.24
C ASP A 381 21.14 0.53 -28.24
N LYS A 382 22.43 0.85 -28.11
CA LYS A 382 23.32 0.21 -27.15
C LYS A 382 22.78 0.35 -25.72
N LEU A 383 22.09 1.44 -25.41
CA LEU A 383 21.46 1.65 -24.11
C LEU A 383 20.33 0.65 -23.83
N ASP A 384 19.57 0.24 -24.85
CA ASP A 384 18.54 -0.81 -24.70
C ASP A 384 19.16 -2.16 -24.39
N ILE A 385 20.25 -2.50 -25.08
CA ILE A 385 20.98 -3.74 -24.83
C ILE A 385 21.49 -3.76 -23.39
N LEU A 386 22.06 -2.65 -22.90
CA LEU A 386 22.53 -2.54 -21.53
C LEU A 386 21.39 -2.58 -20.51
N ASN A 387 20.27 -1.90 -20.78
CA ASN A 387 19.10 -1.93 -19.92
C ASN A 387 18.53 -3.35 -19.79
N ASN A 388 18.42 -4.10 -20.89
CA ASN A 388 18.00 -5.50 -20.85
C ASN A 388 18.96 -6.36 -20.02
N ALA A 389 20.28 -6.21 -20.20
CA ALA A 389 21.26 -6.96 -19.41
C ALA A 389 21.26 -6.59 -17.92
N PHE A 390 20.99 -5.33 -17.61
CA PHE A 390 20.81 -4.86 -16.24
C PHE A 390 19.57 -5.47 -15.58
N LEU A 391 18.44 -5.49 -16.28
CA LEU A 391 17.21 -6.13 -15.80
C LEU A 391 17.38 -7.63 -15.63
N GLU A 392 18.04 -8.32 -16.56
CA GLU A 392 18.40 -9.74 -16.41
C GLU A 392 19.26 -9.96 -15.16
N GLY A 393 20.23 -9.07 -14.90
CA GLY A 393 21.04 -9.07 -13.69
C GLY A 393 20.21 -8.91 -12.42
N ILE A 394 19.33 -7.92 -12.36
CA ILE A 394 18.43 -7.69 -11.20
C ILE A 394 17.53 -8.89 -10.97
N PHE A 395 16.88 -9.41 -12.00
CA PHE A 395 16.01 -10.57 -11.79
C PHE A 395 16.82 -11.75 -11.28
N SER A 396 18.05 -11.98 -11.80
CA SER A 396 18.89 -13.13 -11.43
C SER A 396 19.24 -13.26 -9.94
N ILE A 397 19.24 -12.15 -9.19
CA ILE A 397 19.53 -12.15 -7.75
C ILE A 397 18.30 -12.41 -6.88
N ILE A 398 17.09 -12.33 -7.44
CA ILE A 398 15.85 -12.50 -6.67
C ILE A 398 15.64 -13.99 -6.36
N PRO A 399 15.29 -14.35 -5.10
CA PRO A 399 15.02 -15.73 -4.71
C PRO A 399 13.78 -16.29 -5.42
N ASN A 400 13.72 -17.61 -5.52
CA ASN A 400 12.62 -18.34 -6.18
C ASN A 400 11.31 -18.36 -5.37
N THR A 401 11.30 -17.80 -4.16
CA THR A 401 10.18 -17.76 -3.20
C THR A 401 9.14 -16.69 -3.56
N LEU A 402 9.43 -15.86 -4.56
CA LEU A 402 8.60 -14.75 -4.98
C LEU A 402 7.19 -15.19 -5.37
N THR A 403 6.19 -14.54 -4.77
CA THR A 403 4.77 -14.77 -5.06
C THR A 403 4.09 -13.59 -5.76
N THR A 404 4.65 -12.39 -5.64
CA THR A 404 4.12 -11.15 -6.19
C THR A 404 5.24 -10.30 -6.79
N LEU A 405 5.06 -9.85 -8.03
CA LEU A 405 6.03 -9.02 -8.77
C LEU A 405 5.36 -7.74 -9.28
N TYR A 406 5.89 -6.58 -8.92
CA TYR A 406 5.46 -5.29 -9.46
C TYR A 406 6.52 -4.72 -10.38
N LEU A 407 6.12 -4.42 -11.61
CA LEU A 407 6.97 -3.84 -12.65
C LEU A 407 6.46 -2.44 -12.95
N ILE A 408 7.28 -1.44 -12.64
CA ILE A 408 6.90 -0.03 -12.68
C ILE A 408 7.84 0.72 -13.63
N SER A 409 7.26 1.27 -14.71
CA SER A 409 7.97 1.93 -15.82
C SER A 409 8.98 1.03 -16.55
N ILE A 410 8.74 -0.28 -16.55
CA ILE A 410 9.61 -1.30 -17.15
C ILE A 410 9.27 -1.45 -18.65
N ASN A 411 9.75 -0.50 -19.46
CA ASN A 411 9.43 -0.39 -20.89
C ASN A 411 10.54 -0.86 -21.84
N GLY A 412 10.17 -1.32 -23.04
CA GLY A 412 11.13 -1.63 -24.12
C GLY A 412 11.80 -3.01 -24.01
N ASN A 413 11.21 -3.92 -23.25
CA ASN A 413 11.84 -5.19 -22.91
C ASN A 413 11.64 -6.26 -23.97
N LYS A 414 12.73 -6.95 -24.31
CA LYS A 414 12.67 -8.12 -25.18
C LYS A 414 11.89 -9.24 -24.48
N LEU A 415 11.14 -10.02 -25.26
CA LEU A 415 10.42 -11.21 -24.77
C LEU A 415 11.31 -12.16 -23.96
N ASN A 416 12.62 -12.17 -24.22
CA ASN A 416 13.59 -13.05 -23.57
C ASN A 416 13.67 -12.86 -22.04
N ILE A 417 13.49 -11.65 -21.51
CA ILE A 417 13.51 -11.41 -20.06
C ILE A 417 12.43 -12.26 -19.38
N PHE A 418 11.23 -12.26 -19.95
CA PHE A 418 10.09 -12.96 -19.37
C PHE A 418 10.10 -14.48 -19.59
N LYS A 419 10.81 -14.98 -20.62
CA LYS A 419 10.86 -16.42 -20.94
C LYS A 419 11.34 -17.27 -19.76
N HIS A 420 12.18 -16.71 -18.90
CA HIS A 420 12.77 -17.42 -17.77
C HIS A 420 11.94 -17.34 -16.48
N PHE A 421 10.94 -16.46 -16.40
CA PHE A 421 10.18 -16.21 -15.18
C PHE A 421 9.49 -17.47 -14.65
N SER A 422 8.96 -18.31 -15.53
CA SER A 422 8.31 -19.57 -15.14
C SER A 422 9.23 -20.53 -14.38
N LYS A 423 10.52 -20.58 -14.74
CA LYS A 423 11.54 -21.40 -14.06
C LYS A 423 12.09 -20.70 -12.83
N GLN A 424 12.28 -19.38 -12.91
CA GLN A 424 12.94 -18.59 -11.89
C GLN A 424 12.03 -18.30 -10.68
N PHE A 425 10.75 -18.04 -10.96
CA PHE A 425 9.72 -17.71 -9.96
C PHE A 425 8.58 -18.74 -10.05
N PRO A 426 8.83 -20.01 -9.67
CA PRO A 426 7.85 -21.07 -9.79
C PRO A 426 6.59 -20.81 -8.95
N PHE A 427 6.66 -19.96 -7.92
CA PHE A 427 5.53 -19.60 -7.05
C PHE A 427 4.88 -18.26 -7.39
N LEU A 428 5.27 -17.61 -8.49
CA LEU A 428 4.73 -16.31 -8.89
C LEU A 428 3.24 -16.38 -9.19
N SER A 429 2.43 -15.86 -8.28
CA SER A 429 0.97 -15.90 -8.34
C SER A 429 0.34 -14.58 -8.79
N THR A 430 1.04 -13.46 -8.60
CA THR A 430 0.55 -12.12 -8.91
C THR A 430 1.62 -11.32 -9.66
N ILE A 431 1.23 -10.66 -10.75
CA ILE A 431 2.09 -9.70 -11.45
C ILE A 431 1.34 -8.38 -11.69
N SER A 432 2.01 -7.25 -11.47
CA SER A 432 1.48 -5.92 -11.71
C SER A 432 2.33 -5.16 -12.72
N PHE A 433 1.66 -4.47 -13.64
CA PHE A 433 2.27 -3.61 -14.64
C PHE A 433 1.79 -2.17 -14.42
N LEU A 434 2.67 -1.31 -13.92
CA LEU A 434 2.42 0.13 -13.78
C LEU A 434 3.31 0.91 -14.73
N LEU A 435 2.73 1.87 -15.46
CA LEU A 435 3.45 2.69 -16.45
C LEU A 435 4.22 1.87 -17.51
N CYS A 436 3.74 0.66 -17.79
CA CYS A 436 4.32 -0.26 -18.75
C CYS A 436 3.53 -0.20 -20.08
N VAL A 437 4.12 0.38 -21.12
CA VAL A 437 3.50 0.60 -22.44
C VAL A 437 3.99 -0.35 -23.54
N LYS A 438 5.19 -0.92 -23.42
CA LYS A 438 5.82 -1.78 -24.45
C LYS A 438 6.18 -3.15 -23.89
N ILE A 439 5.19 -3.88 -23.38
CA ILE A 439 5.36 -5.28 -22.93
C ILE A 439 4.96 -6.23 -24.08
N PRO A 440 5.77 -7.25 -24.42
CA PRO A 440 5.39 -8.24 -25.41
C PRO A 440 4.08 -8.96 -25.05
N GLU A 441 3.20 -9.18 -26.02
CA GLU A 441 1.88 -9.79 -25.77
C GLU A 441 1.97 -11.16 -25.09
N ASN A 442 3.03 -11.93 -25.33
CA ASN A 442 3.24 -13.27 -24.76
C ASN A 442 4.13 -13.28 -23.51
N ALA A 443 4.42 -12.13 -22.88
CA ALA A 443 5.35 -12.03 -21.77
C ALA A 443 5.03 -13.01 -20.62
N ILE A 444 3.77 -13.16 -20.24
CA ILE A 444 3.37 -13.94 -19.06
C ILE A 444 2.76 -15.31 -19.38
N ILE A 445 2.68 -15.69 -20.65
CA ILE A 445 1.89 -16.87 -21.08
C ILE A 445 2.44 -18.20 -20.55
N THR A 446 3.73 -18.26 -20.22
CA THR A 446 4.42 -19.47 -19.75
C THR A 446 4.38 -19.66 -18.24
N ILE A 447 3.88 -18.67 -17.48
CA ILE A 447 3.90 -18.68 -16.01
C ILE A 447 2.67 -19.43 -15.48
N GLN A 448 2.79 -20.75 -15.31
CA GLN A 448 1.65 -21.62 -14.93
C GLN A 448 1.12 -21.37 -13.51
N SER A 449 1.96 -20.87 -12.60
CA SER A 449 1.61 -20.50 -11.22
C SER A 449 0.80 -19.21 -11.12
N LEU A 450 0.74 -18.41 -12.19
CA LEU A 450 0.09 -17.11 -12.18
C LEU A 450 -1.43 -17.25 -11.95
N ARG A 451 -1.98 -16.41 -11.07
CA ARG A 451 -3.41 -16.36 -10.72
C ARG A 451 -3.99 -14.96 -10.84
N LYS A 452 -3.19 -13.91 -10.67
CA LYS A 452 -3.64 -12.52 -10.62
C LYS A 452 -2.77 -11.65 -11.52
N VAL A 453 -3.40 -10.77 -12.31
CA VAL A 453 -2.72 -9.79 -13.15
C VAL A 453 -3.31 -8.41 -12.89
N ILE A 454 -2.48 -7.43 -12.58
CA ILE A 454 -2.88 -6.03 -12.37
C ILE A 454 -2.24 -5.20 -13.48
N ILE A 455 -3.04 -4.36 -14.13
CA ILE A 455 -2.63 -3.50 -15.24
C ILE A 455 -3.07 -2.09 -14.90
N HIS A 456 -2.13 -1.16 -14.79
CA HIS A 456 -2.46 0.24 -14.60
C HIS A 456 -2.45 0.97 -15.95
N GLY A 457 -3.61 1.44 -16.38
CA GLY A 457 -3.88 1.91 -17.73
C GLY A 457 -4.33 0.78 -18.65
N GLU A 458 -3.89 0.80 -19.91
CA GLU A 458 -4.28 -0.19 -20.91
C GLU A 458 -3.04 -0.85 -21.51
N LEU A 459 -2.98 -2.18 -21.42
CA LEU A 459 -1.90 -2.99 -21.98
C LEU A 459 -2.50 -4.19 -22.71
N LYS A 460 -2.08 -4.40 -23.97
CA LYS A 460 -2.45 -5.59 -24.73
C LYS A 460 -1.50 -6.73 -24.37
N ILE A 461 -2.03 -7.77 -23.73
CA ILE A 461 -1.26 -8.92 -23.24
C ILE A 461 -2.12 -10.18 -23.22
N ASN A 462 -1.57 -11.31 -23.65
CA ASN A 462 -2.26 -12.59 -23.65
C ASN A 462 -2.28 -13.17 -22.23
N ILE A 463 -3.48 -13.20 -21.63
CA ILE A 463 -3.68 -13.72 -20.28
C ILE A 463 -3.79 -15.26 -20.32
N PRO A 464 -2.92 -16.01 -19.61
CA PRO A 464 -2.97 -17.46 -19.63
C PRO A 464 -4.20 -18.03 -18.91
N LYS A 465 -4.61 -19.25 -19.29
CA LYS A 465 -5.81 -19.92 -18.75
C LYS A 465 -5.75 -20.18 -17.24
N CYS A 466 -4.60 -20.14 -16.61
CA CYS A 466 -4.45 -20.29 -15.16
C CYS A 466 -4.83 -19.03 -14.36
N VAL A 467 -4.87 -17.85 -14.99
CA VAL A 467 -5.20 -16.59 -14.32
C VAL A 467 -6.67 -16.55 -13.94
N GLU A 468 -6.95 -16.25 -12.68
CA GLU A 468 -8.29 -16.21 -12.08
C GLU A 468 -8.86 -14.80 -12.03
N THR A 469 -8.00 -13.79 -11.85
CA THR A 469 -8.39 -12.39 -11.69
C THR A 469 -7.51 -11.48 -12.53
N VAL A 470 -8.12 -10.55 -13.26
CA VAL A 470 -7.41 -9.44 -13.91
C VAL A 470 -8.02 -8.12 -13.47
N VAL A 471 -7.21 -7.14 -13.09
CA VAL A 471 -7.65 -5.80 -12.69
C VAL A 471 -7.00 -4.76 -13.58
N PHE A 472 -7.80 -3.86 -14.14
CA PHE A 472 -7.34 -2.64 -14.79
C PHE A 472 -7.59 -1.45 -13.86
N CYS A 473 -6.55 -0.69 -13.54
CA CYS A 473 -6.57 0.46 -12.64
C CYS A 473 -6.28 1.75 -13.43
N TYR A 474 -6.95 2.85 -13.13
CA TYR A 474 -6.84 4.11 -13.89
C TYR A 474 -6.54 5.34 -13.02
N PHE A 475 -6.25 5.14 -11.75
CA PHE A 475 -6.23 6.22 -10.76
C PHE A 475 -4.88 6.86 -10.46
N ASP A 476 -3.83 6.43 -11.15
CA ASP A 476 -2.47 6.93 -10.94
C ASP A 476 -2.22 8.27 -11.66
N GLU A 477 -3.27 9.01 -12.04
CA GLU A 477 -3.20 10.21 -12.87
C GLU A 477 -2.18 11.23 -12.35
N ASP A 478 -2.07 11.40 -11.02
CA ASP A 478 -1.12 12.32 -10.37
C ASP A 478 0.36 11.94 -10.54
N PHE A 479 0.66 10.70 -10.95
CA PHE A 479 2.02 10.21 -11.23
C PHE A 479 2.28 10.05 -12.74
N CYS A 480 1.31 10.38 -13.58
CA CYS A 480 1.25 10.08 -15.00
C CYS A 480 1.28 11.34 -15.86
N ASP A 481 2.25 12.23 -15.68
CA ASP A 481 2.52 13.25 -16.69
C ASP A 481 2.87 12.57 -18.03
N GLY A 482 2.02 12.75 -19.05
CA GLY A 482 2.32 12.38 -20.44
C GLY A 482 1.77 11.05 -20.97
N ILE A 483 0.96 10.29 -20.21
CA ILE A 483 0.22 9.14 -20.76
C ILE A 483 -1.27 9.47 -20.78
N ASP A 484 -1.84 9.64 -21.99
CA ASP A 484 -3.28 9.75 -22.22
C ASP A 484 -3.99 8.46 -21.73
N LYS A 485 -4.27 8.36 -20.43
CA LYS A 485 -5.04 7.25 -19.87
C LYS A 485 -6.51 7.51 -20.18
N LYS A 486 -7.05 6.75 -21.14
CA LYS A 486 -8.48 6.75 -21.45
C LYS A 486 -9.25 6.09 -20.31
N SER A 487 -9.70 6.86 -19.32
CA SER A 487 -10.58 6.39 -18.23
C SER A 487 -12.04 6.18 -18.67
N LYS A 488 -12.40 6.51 -19.91
CA LYS A 488 -13.79 6.42 -20.41
C LYS A 488 -14.37 5.01 -20.24
N ASN A 489 -15.58 4.91 -19.73
CA ASN A 489 -16.29 3.66 -19.55
C ASN A 489 -16.39 2.83 -20.86
N LYS A 490 -15.65 1.71 -20.95
CA LYS A 490 -15.66 0.78 -22.10
C LYS A 490 -16.43 -0.51 -21.80
N SER A 491 -16.92 -1.19 -22.83
CA SER A 491 -17.58 -2.48 -22.69
C SER A 491 -16.62 -3.60 -22.30
N ASN A 492 -17.11 -4.70 -21.71
CA ASN A 492 -16.26 -5.85 -21.38
C ASN A 492 -15.52 -6.42 -22.62
N LYS A 493 -16.15 -6.37 -23.80
CA LYS A 493 -15.56 -6.81 -25.08
C LYS A 493 -14.27 -6.07 -25.42
N TYR A 494 -14.18 -4.79 -25.06
CA TYR A 494 -12.96 -4.00 -25.25
C TYR A 494 -11.77 -4.62 -24.48
N TYR A 495 -11.96 -4.86 -23.18
CA TYR A 495 -10.93 -5.46 -22.32
C TYR A 495 -10.62 -6.91 -22.69
N PHE A 496 -11.61 -7.69 -23.14
CA PHE A 496 -11.38 -9.05 -23.64
C PHE A 496 -10.45 -9.06 -24.86
N ASN A 497 -10.52 -8.04 -25.73
CA ASN A 497 -9.58 -7.89 -26.84
C ASN A 497 -8.17 -7.54 -26.36
N LEU A 498 -8.02 -6.74 -25.29
CA LEU A 498 -6.72 -6.44 -24.69
C LEU A 498 -6.07 -7.67 -24.08
N MET A 499 -6.87 -8.52 -23.41
CA MET A 499 -6.40 -9.69 -22.67
C MET A 499 -6.31 -10.98 -23.49
N ASN A 500 -6.91 -10.99 -24.70
CA ASN A 500 -7.14 -12.17 -25.53
C ASN A 500 -7.76 -13.35 -24.74
N THR A 501 -8.69 -13.04 -23.85
CA THR A 501 -9.43 -14.02 -23.05
C THR A 501 -10.75 -13.41 -22.57
N THR A 502 -11.63 -14.25 -22.03
CA THR A 502 -12.93 -13.81 -21.50
C THR A 502 -13.11 -14.26 -20.06
N PHE A 503 -13.93 -13.51 -19.32
CA PHE A 503 -14.30 -13.81 -17.95
C PHE A 503 -15.81 -13.66 -17.80
N ASN A 504 -16.40 -14.50 -16.95
CA ASN A 504 -17.85 -14.47 -16.72
C ASN A 504 -18.24 -13.36 -15.74
N ASN A 505 -17.37 -12.95 -14.82
CA ASN A 505 -17.70 -11.94 -13.84
C ASN A 505 -16.91 -10.65 -14.09
N SER A 506 -17.54 -9.50 -13.81
CA SER A 506 -16.86 -8.20 -13.84
C SER A 506 -17.34 -7.29 -12.72
N ILE A 507 -16.43 -6.56 -12.09
CA ILE A 507 -16.74 -5.55 -11.08
C ILE A 507 -16.09 -4.24 -11.52
N ARG A 508 -16.87 -3.16 -11.59
CA ARG A 508 -16.44 -1.83 -12.06
C ARG A 508 -16.61 -0.83 -10.93
N ASN A 509 -15.65 0.08 -10.80
CA ASN A 509 -15.78 1.27 -9.98
C ASN A 509 -15.73 2.50 -10.90
N ILE A 510 -16.81 3.27 -10.93
CA ILE A 510 -17.02 4.37 -11.88
C ILE A 510 -17.36 5.65 -11.13
N ASN A 511 -16.87 6.79 -11.61
CA ASN A 511 -17.27 8.12 -11.20
C ASN A 511 -17.50 8.99 -12.44
N ASN A 512 -18.68 9.58 -12.61
CA ASN A 512 -18.99 10.45 -13.76
C ASN A 512 -18.54 9.89 -15.14
N ASP A 513 -18.86 8.62 -15.42
CA ASP A 513 -18.46 7.86 -16.63
C ASP A 513 -16.97 7.53 -16.79
N GLU A 514 -16.14 7.86 -15.79
CA GLU A 514 -14.74 7.48 -15.71
C GLU A 514 -14.58 6.23 -14.86
N ILE A 515 -13.91 5.22 -15.39
CA ILE A 515 -13.54 4.00 -14.68
C ILE A 515 -12.34 4.32 -13.81
N TYR A 516 -12.48 4.09 -12.50
CA TYR A 516 -11.37 4.10 -11.55
C TYR A 516 -10.65 2.75 -11.56
N TYR A 517 -11.42 1.66 -11.52
CA TYR A 517 -10.90 0.33 -11.84
C TYR A 517 -12.00 -0.58 -12.44
N ILE A 518 -11.57 -1.61 -13.16
CA ILE A 518 -12.41 -2.72 -13.58
C ILE A 518 -11.68 -4.05 -13.34
N ALA A 519 -12.34 -4.96 -12.65
CA ALA A 519 -11.84 -6.30 -12.35
C ALA A 519 -12.66 -7.36 -13.08
N PHE A 520 -11.99 -8.38 -13.57
CA PHE A 520 -12.56 -9.55 -14.22
C PHE A 520 -12.20 -10.80 -13.44
N LEU A 521 -13.19 -11.66 -13.13
CA LEU A 521 -13.00 -12.81 -12.25
C LEU A 521 -13.58 -14.08 -12.83
N LYS A 522 -12.86 -15.20 -12.66
CA LYS A 522 -13.41 -16.54 -12.88
C LYS A 522 -14.33 -16.96 -11.74
N ASP A 523 -13.94 -16.64 -10.52
CA ASP A 523 -14.67 -16.98 -9.31
C ASP A 523 -15.05 -15.71 -8.55
N ILE A 524 -16.36 -15.44 -8.51
CA ILE A 524 -16.92 -14.28 -7.82
C ILE A 524 -16.74 -14.35 -6.30
N PHE A 525 -16.56 -15.53 -5.70
CA PHE A 525 -16.33 -15.64 -4.24
C PHE A 525 -15.04 -14.95 -3.80
N LYS A 526 -14.10 -14.71 -4.73
CA LYS A 526 -12.83 -14.01 -4.51
C LYS A 526 -12.92 -12.50 -4.71
N TRP A 527 -14.12 -11.92 -4.84
CA TRP A 527 -14.28 -10.49 -5.14
C TRP A 527 -13.63 -9.55 -4.11
N LYS A 528 -13.54 -9.96 -2.84
CA LYS A 528 -12.89 -9.15 -1.80
C LYS A 528 -11.39 -8.97 -2.03
N ASP A 529 -10.74 -9.87 -2.77
CA ASP A 529 -9.33 -9.70 -3.14
C ASP A 529 -9.12 -8.42 -3.95
N ILE A 530 -10.13 -7.98 -4.71
CA ILE A 530 -10.08 -6.76 -5.53
C ILE A 530 -9.89 -5.53 -4.65
N LEU A 531 -10.43 -5.51 -3.43
CA LEU A 531 -10.28 -4.37 -2.51
C LEU A 531 -8.80 -4.06 -2.22
N TYR A 532 -7.96 -5.09 -2.20
CA TYR A 532 -6.52 -4.94 -2.01
C TYR A 532 -5.79 -4.74 -3.35
N LEU A 533 -6.14 -5.52 -4.39
CA LEU A 533 -5.46 -5.45 -5.69
C LEU A 533 -5.69 -4.12 -6.42
N ALA A 534 -6.87 -3.52 -6.23
CA ALA A 534 -7.26 -2.27 -6.88
C ALA A 534 -6.89 -1.02 -6.06
N ASP A 535 -6.28 -1.18 -4.89
CA ASP A 535 -5.79 -0.08 -4.05
C ASP A 535 -4.35 -0.32 -3.63
N ASP A 536 -3.61 -1.10 -4.43
CA ASP A 536 -2.20 -1.44 -4.21
C ASP A 536 -1.26 -0.25 -4.47
N TYR A 537 -1.75 0.95 -4.17
CA TYR A 537 -1.14 2.26 -4.34
C TYR A 537 -0.46 2.76 -3.06
N PHE A 538 -0.04 1.87 -2.17
CA PHE A 538 0.64 2.27 -0.96
C PHE A 538 2.04 1.64 -0.88
N TYR A 539 3.02 2.55 -0.87
CA TYR A 539 4.45 2.45 -0.60
C TYR A 539 5.00 1.06 -0.27
#